data_AF-A0A917DGL6-F1
#
_entry.id   AF-A0A917DGL6-F1
#
_cell.length_a   1.000
_cell.length_b   1.000
_cell.length_c   1.000
_cell.angle_alpha   90.00
_cell.angle_beta   90.00
_cell.angle_gamma   90.00
#
_symmetry.space_group_name_H-M   'P 1'
#
loop_
_entity.id
_entity.type
_entity.pdbx_description
1 polymer ?
#
loop_
_entity_poly.entity_id
_entity_poly.type
_entity_poly.pdbx_seq_one_letter_code
_entity_poly.pdbx_strand_id
1 'polypeptide(L)'
;MVAYAMHLLRMANAQHVRIHPDGEHGKQFDFAAWLLRRAFAKVSSLGTTAYGGVYRNPAGQTVTVNPKSGLGDVVAEVGDRIISAECKGGIINTRHPGQVSRLYKGLCETVGLLMATPSQGRQVAVVPLTEGTLRLAERLAPRCALAGIEIALVGSRGEVMDVKPTRDLEGVPRAIGATDEGRENGKRIV
;
A
#
# COMPACT_ATOMS: atom_id res chain seq x y z
N MET A 1 -7.33 -3.07 -4.21
CA MET A 1 -6.68 -3.60 -5.43
C MET A 1 -7.03 -2.81 -6.68
N VAL A 2 -8.14 -3.08 -7.38
CA VAL A 2 -8.36 -2.57 -8.75
C VAL A 2 -8.44 -1.04 -8.84
N ALA A 3 -9.07 -0.37 -7.86
CA ALA A 3 -9.08 1.09 -7.79
C ALA A 3 -7.66 1.67 -7.71
N TYR A 4 -6.80 1.08 -6.88
CA TYR A 4 -5.41 1.52 -6.72
C TYR A 4 -4.57 1.23 -7.96
N ALA A 5 -4.76 0.07 -8.60
CA ALA A 5 -4.12 -0.24 -9.88
C ALA A 5 -4.43 0.82 -10.95
N MET A 6 -5.70 1.22 -11.05
CA MET A 6 -6.09 2.30 -11.98
C MET A 6 -5.55 3.67 -11.56
N HIS A 7 -5.40 3.94 -10.27
CA HIS A 7 -4.77 5.16 -9.78
C HIS A 7 -3.30 5.23 -10.21
N LEU A 8 -2.54 4.13 -10.13
CA LEU A 8 -1.15 4.09 -10.61
C LEU A 8 -1.04 4.37 -12.11
N LEU A 9 -1.94 3.81 -12.92
CA LEU A 9 -2.00 4.09 -14.37
C LEU A 9 -2.33 5.55 -14.70
N ARG A 10 -3.17 6.21 -13.90
CA ARG A 10 -3.62 7.60 -14.18
C ARG A 10 -2.71 8.66 -13.59
N MET A 11 -2.31 8.49 -12.33
CA MET A 11 -1.67 9.53 -11.53
C MET A 11 -0.17 9.33 -11.38
N ALA A 12 0.30 8.08 -11.40
CA ALA A 12 1.72 7.75 -11.29
C ALA A 12 2.38 7.50 -12.65
N ASN A 13 1.66 7.70 -13.75
CA ASN A 13 2.13 7.48 -15.13
C ASN A 13 2.70 6.07 -15.37
N ALA A 14 2.22 5.07 -14.63
CA ALA A 14 2.60 3.68 -14.86
C ALA A 14 2.09 3.22 -16.24
N GLN A 15 2.95 2.52 -16.99
CA GLN A 15 2.54 1.89 -18.25
C GLN A 15 2.06 0.46 -18.04
N HIS A 16 2.50 -0.18 -16.95
CA HIS A 16 2.15 -1.55 -16.61
C HIS A 16 1.87 -1.68 -15.12
N VAL A 17 0.74 -2.29 -14.79
CA VAL A 17 0.38 -2.69 -13.42
C VAL A 17 0.08 -4.17 -13.36
N ARG A 18 0.54 -4.83 -12.31
CA ARG A 18 0.27 -6.22 -11.98
C ARG A 18 -0.67 -6.27 -10.79
N ILE A 19 -1.69 -7.12 -10.87
CA ILE A 19 -2.63 -7.41 -9.78
C ILE A 19 -2.50 -8.88 -9.45
N HIS A 20 -2.22 -9.15 -8.18
CA HIS A 20 -1.96 -10.48 -7.63
C HIS A 20 -3.07 -10.81 -6.62
N PRO A 21 -4.31 -11.08 -7.06
CA PRO A 21 -5.37 -11.43 -6.13
C PRO A 21 -5.07 -12.80 -5.50
N ASP A 22 -5.46 -12.98 -4.25
CA ASP A 22 -5.56 -14.34 -3.70
C ASP A 22 -6.68 -15.13 -4.39
N GLY A 23 -6.73 -16.43 -4.12
CA GLY A 23 -7.70 -17.33 -4.74
C GLY A 23 -9.16 -17.01 -4.39
N GLU A 24 -9.42 -16.36 -3.26
CA GLU A 24 -10.75 -15.98 -2.77
C GLU A 24 -11.24 -14.73 -3.53
N HIS A 25 -10.46 -13.65 -3.49
CA HIS A 25 -10.73 -12.40 -4.18
C HIS A 25 -10.80 -12.57 -5.69
N GLY A 26 -9.97 -13.45 -6.26
CA GLY A 26 -10.00 -13.82 -7.67
C GLY A 26 -11.36 -14.39 -8.12
N LYS A 27 -12.04 -15.14 -7.25
CA LYS A 27 -13.35 -15.76 -7.55
C LYS A 27 -14.52 -14.80 -7.34
N GLN A 28 -14.40 -13.90 -6.36
CA GLN A 28 -15.48 -12.99 -5.98
C GLN A 28 -15.60 -11.77 -6.90
N PHE A 29 -14.54 -11.41 -7.64
CA PHE A 29 -14.51 -10.23 -8.50
C PHE A 29 -14.32 -10.59 -9.97
N ASP A 30 -15.25 -10.14 -10.81
CA ASP A 30 -15.15 -10.29 -12.27
C ASP A 30 -14.16 -9.27 -12.87
N PHE A 31 -12.87 -9.58 -12.80
CA PHE A 31 -11.81 -8.75 -13.37
C PHE A 31 -11.98 -8.53 -14.87
N ALA A 32 -12.34 -9.58 -15.61
CA ALA A 32 -12.41 -9.53 -17.06
C ALA A 32 -13.48 -8.54 -17.52
N ALA A 33 -14.72 -8.66 -17.03
CA ALA A 33 -15.77 -7.72 -17.40
C ALA A 33 -15.53 -6.32 -16.84
N TRP A 34 -14.96 -6.20 -15.63
CA TRP A 34 -14.68 -4.89 -15.04
C TRP A 34 -13.63 -4.11 -15.81
N LEU A 35 -12.57 -4.78 -16.27
CA LEU A 35 -11.51 -4.21 -17.10
C LEU A 35 -12.02 -3.89 -18.51
N LEU A 36 -12.82 -4.78 -19.10
CA LEU A 36 -13.42 -4.56 -20.41
C LEU A 36 -14.27 -3.27 -20.44
N ARG A 37 -15.08 -3.02 -19.41
CA ARG A 37 -15.85 -1.77 -19.25
C ARG A 37 -15.00 -0.49 -19.19
N ARG A 38 -13.68 -0.62 -19.04
CA ARG A 38 -12.70 0.47 -19.03
C ARG A 38 -11.75 0.40 -20.23
N ALA A 39 -12.19 -0.24 -21.31
CA ALA A 39 -11.45 -0.42 -22.55
C ALA A 39 -10.16 -1.24 -22.41
N PHE A 40 -10.00 -2.04 -21.35
CA PHE A 40 -8.91 -3.01 -21.25
C PHE A 40 -9.38 -4.35 -21.81
N ALA A 41 -8.98 -4.67 -23.05
CA ALA A 41 -9.27 -5.95 -23.68
C ALA A 41 -8.23 -6.99 -23.26
N LYS A 42 -8.67 -8.23 -23.00
CA LYS A 42 -7.76 -9.34 -22.72
C LYS A 42 -7.03 -9.73 -23.99
N VAL A 43 -5.70 -9.62 -24.01
CA VAL A 43 -4.85 -9.92 -25.18
C VAL A 43 -4.13 -11.26 -25.05
N SER A 44 -3.96 -11.75 -23.83
CA SER A 44 -3.46 -13.11 -23.58
C SER A 44 -3.99 -13.66 -22.25
N SER A 45 -4.07 -14.99 -22.16
CA SER A 45 -4.43 -15.70 -20.93
C SER A 45 -3.17 -16.13 -20.17
N LEU A 46 -3.25 -16.14 -18.85
CA LEU A 46 -2.18 -16.59 -17.94
C LEU A 46 -2.78 -17.52 -16.89
N GLY A 47 -2.09 -18.64 -16.63
CA GLY A 47 -2.55 -19.64 -15.67
C GLY A 47 -3.84 -20.34 -16.09
N THR A 48 -4.56 -20.88 -15.10
CA THR A 48 -5.78 -21.69 -15.31
C THR A 48 -7.08 -20.95 -14.99
N THR A 49 -7.00 -19.74 -14.43
CA THR A 49 -8.18 -18.98 -14.03
C THR A 49 -8.74 -18.18 -15.22
N ALA A 50 -10.07 -18.07 -15.31
CA ALA A 50 -10.71 -17.32 -16.39
C ALA A 50 -10.27 -15.84 -16.43
N TYR A 51 -10.04 -15.25 -15.26
CA TYR A 51 -9.58 -13.86 -15.11
C TYR A 51 -8.07 -13.70 -15.34
N GLY A 52 -7.27 -14.76 -15.28
CA GLY A 52 -5.82 -14.69 -15.41
C GLY A 52 -5.41 -14.28 -16.82
N GLY A 53 -4.64 -13.20 -16.96
CA GLY A 53 -4.24 -12.71 -18.28
C GLY A 53 -3.59 -11.34 -18.31
N VAL A 54 -3.17 -10.95 -19.51
CA VAL A 54 -2.72 -9.60 -19.83
C VAL A 54 -3.87 -8.87 -20.53
N TYR A 55 -4.18 -7.69 -20.03
CA TYR A 55 -5.20 -6.80 -20.54
C TYR A 55 -4.53 -5.52 -21.03
N ARG A 56 -4.95 -5.00 -22.19
CA ARG A 56 -4.37 -3.80 -22.79
C ARG A 56 -5.47 -2.84 -23.22
N ASN A 57 -5.24 -1.54 -23.03
CA ASN A 57 -6.12 -0.50 -23.53
C ASN A 57 -5.58 0.16 -24.82
N PRO A 58 -6.38 0.97 -25.54
CA PRO A 58 -5.92 1.65 -26.76
C PRO A 58 -4.75 2.61 -26.55
N ALA A 59 -4.54 3.12 -25.33
CA ALA A 59 -3.41 3.96 -24.97
C ALA A 59 -2.10 3.17 -24.76
N GLY A 60 -2.12 1.85 -24.93
CA GLY A 60 -0.96 0.97 -24.78
C GLY A 60 -0.68 0.53 -23.34
N GLN A 61 -1.42 1.03 -22.35
CA GLN A 61 -1.28 0.64 -20.96
C GLN A 61 -1.69 -0.81 -20.75
N THR A 62 -1.01 -1.50 -19.85
CA THR A 62 -1.25 -2.91 -19.56
C THR A 62 -1.60 -3.17 -18.10
N VAL A 63 -2.53 -4.10 -17.91
CA VAL A 63 -2.86 -4.69 -16.61
C VAL A 63 -2.63 -6.18 -16.72
N THR A 64 -1.76 -6.75 -15.88
CA THR A 64 -1.61 -8.19 -15.75
C THR A 64 -2.32 -8.64 -14.49
N VAL A 65 -3.31 -9.52 -14.63
CA VAL A 65 -3.96 -10.17 -13.49
C VAL A 65 -3.45 -11.60 -13.43
N ASN A 66 -2.70 -11.94 -12.38
CA ASN A 66 -2.19 -13.28 -12.18
C ASN A 66 -1.92 -13.52 -10.69
N PRO A 67 -2.56 -14.50 -10.03
CA PRO A 67 -2.29 -14.82 -8.63
C PRO A 67 -0.82 -15.18 -8.42
N LYS A 68 -0.12 -14.43 -7.56
CA LYS A 68 1.25 -14.75 -7.14
C LYS A 68 1.52 -14.19 -5.76
N SER A 69 1.82 -15.07 -4.82
CA SER A 69 2.11 -14.71 -3.44
C SER A 69 3.47 -14.00 -3.31
N GLY A 70 3.60 -13.14 -2.30
CA GLY A 70 4.88 -12.55 -1.89
C GLY A 70 5.36 -11.35 -2.72
N LEU A 71 4.54 -10.81 -3.62
CA LEU A 71 4.89 -9.62 -4.42
C LEU A 71 4.16 -8.34 -3.98
N GLY A 72 3.12 -8.48 -3.15
CA GLY A 72 2.10 -7.47 -2.90
C GLY A 72 0.91 -7.64 -3.85
N ASP A 73 -0.26 -7.18 -3.41
CA ASP A 73 -1.51 -7.33 -4.17
C ASP A 73 -1.54 -6.52 -5.48
N VAL A 74 -0.88 -5.35 -5.49
CA VAL A 74 -0.75 -4.49 -6.68
C VAL A 74 0.68 -4.01 -6.81
N VAL A 75 1.29 -4.22 -7.98
CA VAL A 75 2.68 -3.83 -8.25
C VAL A 75 2.77 -3.06 -9.56
N ALA A 76 3.55 -1.99 -9.59
CA ALA A 76 3.84 -1.22 -10.78
C ALA A 76 5.31 -0.83 -10.84
N GLU A 77 5.82 -0.70 -12.06
CA GLU A 77 7.12 -0.08 -12.32
C GLU A 77 6.89 1.31 -12.92
N VAL A 78 7.44 2.32 -12.26
CA VAL A 78 7.34 3.73 -12.66
C VAL A 78 8.76 4.29 -12.71
N GLY A 79 9.28 4.46 -13.93
CA GLY A 79 10.69 4.83 -14.13
C GLY A 79 11.61 3.73 -13.58
N ASP A 80 12.50 4.10 -12.68
CA ASP A 80 13.45 3.22 -11.98
C ASP A 80 12.92 2.67 -10.64
N ARG A 81 11.65 2.95 -10.29
CA ARG A 81 11.07 2.61 -8.99
C ARG A 81 9.97 1.57 -9.11
N ILE A 82 10.03 0.59 -8.21
CA ILE A 82 8.94 -0.34 -7.96
C ILE A 82 8.01 0.28 -6.93
N ILE A 83 6.71 0.27 -7.22
CA ILE A 83 5.65 0.55 -6.26
C ILE A 83 4.96 -0.79 -5.96
N SER A 84 4.98 -1.23 -4.72
CA SER A 84 4.26 -2.41 -4.26
C SER A 84 3.23 -2.00 -3.21
N ALA A 85 2.00 -2.48 -3.37
CA ALA A 85 0.90 -2.15 -2.50
C ALA A 85 0.23 -3.41 -1.96
N GLU A 86 0.01 -3.41 -0.65
CA GLU A 86 -0.78 -4.41 0.05
C GLU A 86 -2.18 -3.84 0.27
N CYS A 87 -3.22 -4.57 -0.11
CA CYS A 87 -4.59 -4.07 -0.21
C CYS A 87 -5.54 -4.84 0.71
N LYS A 88 -6.23 -4.14 1.61
CA LYS A 88 -7.40 -4.72 2.30
C LYS A 88 -8.70 -4.27 1.64
N GLY A 89 -9.60 -5.23 1.42
CA GLY A 89 -11.00 -4.97 1.07
C GLY A 89 -11.88 -4.67 2.29
N GLY A 90 -13.10 -4.22 2.04
CA GLY A 90 -14.11 -4.05 3.08
C GLY A 90 -15.25 -3.12 2.66
N ILE A 91 -16.31 -3.06 3.46
CA ILE A 91 -17.52 -2.30 3.14
C ILE A 91 -17.35 -0.85 3.63
N ILE A 92 -17.27 0.10 2.70
CA ILE A 92 -17.04 1.53 3.01
C ILE A 92 -18.19 2.15 3.81
N ASN A 93 -19.45 1.85 3.45
CA ASN A 93 -20.62 2.53 4.02
C ASN A 93 -21.29 1.76 5.17
N THR A 94 -20.56 0.86 5.84
CA THR A 94 -21.11 0.08 6.94
C THR A 94 -21.02 0.81 8.27
N ARG A 95 -22.10 0.75 9.06
CA ARG A 95 -22.09 1.16 10.47
C ARG A 95 -22.05 -0.04 11.42
N HIS A 96 -22.06 -1.26 10.89
CA HIS A 96 -22.05 -2.47 11.70
C HIS A 96 -20.71 -2.57 12.47
N PRO A 97 -20.71 -2.62 13.81
CA PRO A 97 -19.48 -2.55 14.61
C PRO A 97 -18.44 -3.61 14.21
N GLY A 98 -18.88 -4.82 13.90
CA GLY A 98 -17.99 -5.90 13.45
C GLY A 98 -17.30 -5.62 12.11
N GLN A 99 -17.94 -4.87 11.19
CA GLN A 99 -17.32 -4.52 9.91
C GLN A 99 -16.37 -3.34 10.04
N VAL A 100 -16.73 -2.35 10.88
CA VAL A 100 -15.84 -1.23 11.23
C VAL A 100 -14.57 -1.74 11.92
N SER A 101 -14.69 -2.68 12.86
CA SER A 101 -13.54 -3.29 13.53
C SER A 101 -12.64 -4.05 12.55
N ARG A 102 -13.22 -4.77 11.58
CA ARG A 102 -12.44 -5.45 10.53
C ARG A 102 -11.64 -4.49 9.66
N LEU A 103 -12.20 -3.33 9.29
CA LEU A 103 -11.48 -2.31 8.53
C LEU A 103 -10.29 -1.74 9.31
N TYR A 104 -10.49 -1.47 10.60
CA TYR A 104 -9.43 -1.00 11.48
C TYR A 104 -8.30 -2.03 11.61
N LYS A 105 -8.65 -3.31 11.88
CA LYS A 105 -7.69 -4.42 11.92
C LYS A 105 -6.98 -4.60 10.59
N GLY A 106 -7.70 -4.46 9.49
CA GLY A 106 -7.18 -4.54 8.13
C GLY A 106 -6.02 -3.60 7.88
N LEU A 107 -6.10 -2.34 8.29
CA LEU A 107 -4.98 -1.40 8.14
C LEU A 107 -3.76 -1.83 8.97
N CYS A 108 -3.95 -2.26 10.21
CA CYS A 108 -2.84 -2.76 11.04
C CYS A 108 -2.19 -4.02 10.43
N GLU A 109 -2.98 -4.96 9.92
CA GLU A 109 -2.50 -6.17 9.24
C GLU A 109 -1.67 -5.81 8.01
N THR A 110 -2.20 -4.95 7.13
CA THR A 110 -1.52 -4.50 5.92
C THR A 110 -0.18 -3.81 6.24
N VAL A 111 -0.15 -2.93 7.24
CA VAL A 111 1.10 -2.29 7.68
C VAL A 111 2.07 -3.30 8.26
N GLY A 112 1.60 -4.21 9.13
CA GLY A 112 2.44 -5.25 9.73
C GLY A 112 3.06 -6.19 8.69
N LEU A 113 2.31 -6.57 7.66
CA LEU A 113 2.81 -7.38 6.54
C LEU A 113 3.89 -6.65 5.74
N LEU A 114 3.68 -5.36 5.45
CA LEU A 114 4.69 -4.54 4.75
C LEU A 114 5.96 -4.37 5.59
N MET A 115 5.84 -4.19 6.91
CA MET A 115 7.00 -4.15 7.82
C MET A 115 7.81 -5.45 7.83
N ALA A 116 7.13 -6.60 7.70
CA ALA A 116 7.78 -7.90 7.67
C ALA A 116 8.40 -8.26 6.30
N THR A 117 8.06 -7.51 5.25
CA THR A 117 8.48 -7.80 3.88
C THR A 117 9.63 -6.89 3.47
N PRO A 118 10.77 -7.42 3.00
CA PRO A 118 11.87 -6.61 2.50
C PRO A 118 11.40 -5.61 1.43
N SER A 119 11.73 -4.33 1.63
CA SER A 119 11.36 -3.29 0.68
C SER A 119 12.13 -3.46 -0.63
N GLN A 120 11.40 -3.56 -1.73
CA GLN A 120 11.94 -3.53 -3.11
C GLN A 120 11.74 -2.15 -3.76
N GLY A 121 11.26 -1.15 -3.01
CA GLY A 121 10.87 0.16 -3.53
C GLY A 121 9.84 0.86 -2.63
N ARG A 122 8.95 1.63 -3.23
CA ARG A 122 7.88 2.33 -2.49
C ARG A 122 6.82 1.31 -2.06
N GLN A 123 6.58 1.20 -0.76
CA GLN A 123 5.55 0.32 -0.19
C GLN A 123 4.32 1.12 0.22
N VAL A 124 3.13 0.61 -0.08
CA VAL A 124 1.87 1.32 0.20
C VAL A 124 0.83 0.40 0.83
N ALA A 125 0.35 0.75 2.02
CA ALA A 125 -0.80 0.13 2.64
C ALA A 125 -2.09 0.76 2.08
N VAL A 126 -2.95 -0.04 1.46
CA VAL A 126 -4.16 0.46 0.79
C VAL A 126 -5.41 -0.12 1.46
N VAL A 127 -6.26 0.74 2.02
CA VAL A 127 -7.50 0.32 2.69
C VAL A 127 -8.70 1.18 2.29
N PRO A 128 -9.94 0.74 2.56
CA PRO A 128 -11.11 1.54 2.24
C PRO A 128 -11.18 2.82 3.06
N LEU A 129 -11.62 3.92 2.45
CA LEU A 129 -11.82 5.21 3.09
C LEU A 129 -13.11 5.21 3.92
N THR A 130 -12.94 5.29 5.22
CA THR A 130 -13.98 5.56 6.21
C THR A 130 -13.42 6.55 7.22
N GLU A 131 -14.28 7.20 7.99
CA GLU A 131 -13.84 8.10 9.06
C GLU A 131 -12.91 7.39 10.07
N GLY A 132 -13.18 6.13 10.37
CA GLY A 132 -12.38 5.31 11.29
C GLY A 132 -11.00 4.95 10.72
N THR A 133 -10.93 4.56 9.45
CA THR A 133 -9.67 4.22 8.78
C THR A 133 -8.83 5.46 8.52
N LEU A 134 -9.44 6.61 8.22
CA LEU A 134 -8.74 7.89 8.09
C LEU A 134 -8.03 8.29 9.38
N ARG A 135 -8.76 8.35 10.51
CA ARG A 135 -8.15 8.68 11.81
C ARG A 135 -7.01 7.75 12.20
N LEU A 136 -7.18 6.44 11.93
CA LEU A 136 -6.12 5.47 12.20
C LEU A 136 -4.91 5.71 11.29
N ALA A 137 -5.14 5.93 9.99
CA ALA A 137 -4.08 6.17 9.02
C ALA A 137 -3.28 7.42 9.36
N GLU A 138 -3.93 8.53 9.69
CA GLU A 138 -3.26 9.77 10.11
C GLU A 138 -2.36 9.55 11.33
N ARG A 139 -2.85 8.79 12.32
CA ARG A 139 -2.07 8.46 13.52
C ARG A 139 -0.90 7.51 13.24
N LEU A 140 -1.04 6.61 12.27
CA LEU A 140 0.01 5.65 11.89
C LEU A 140 1.02 6.24 10.90
N ALA A 141 0.63 7.24 10.10
CA ALA A 141 1.42 7.77 9.00
C ALA A 141 2.84 8.19 9.40
N PRO A 142 3.09 8.87 10.54
CA PRO A 142 4.46 9.22 10.95
C PRO A 142 5.34 7.98 11.17
N ARG A 143 4.82 6.93 11.81
CA ARG A 143 5.57 5.69 12.07
C ARG A 143 5.77 4.86 10.81
N CYS A 144 4.76 4.82 9.94
CA CYS A 144 4.87 4.14 8.65
C CYS A 144 5.91 4.83 7.76
N ALA A 145 5.93 6.16 7.73
CA ALA A 145 6.90 6.93 6.96
C ALA A 145 8.35 6.64 7.40
N LEU A 146 8.62 6.50 8.70
CA LEU A 146 9.94 6.10 9.21
C LEU A 146 10.35 4.69 8.75
N ALA A 147 9.37 3.82 8.48
CA ALA A 147 9.60 2.48 7.92
C ALA A 147 9.57 2.45 6.38
N GLY A 148 9.43 3.61 5.71
CA GLY A 148 9.32 3.68 4.25
C GLY A 148 7.98 3.19 3.69
N ILE A 149 6.95 3.11 4.54
CA ILE A 149 5.60 2.67 4.19
C ILE A 149 4.67 3.87 4.11
N GLU A 150 3.97 4.01 2.99
CA GLU A 150 2.93 5.00 2.79
C GLU A 150 1.54 4.39 3.00
N ILE A 151 0.53 5.23 3.22
CA ILE A 151 -0.86 4.78 3.39
C ILE A 151 -1.73 5.50 2.37
N ALA A 152 -2.59 4.74 1.68
CA ALA A 152 -3.58 5.28 0.76
C ALA A 152 -4.99 4.76 1.10
N LEU A 153 -5.98 5.63 0.98
CA LEU A 153 -7.38 5.33 1.28
C LEU A 153 -8.20 5.33 0.00
N VAL A 154 -9.03 4.30 -0.19
CA VAL A 154 -9.86 4.12 -1.39
C VAL A 154 -11.31 4.40 -1.07
N GLY A 155 -11.88 5.44 -1.70
CA GLY A 155 -13.28 5.79 -1.53
C GLY A 155 -14.23 4.99 -2.44
N SER A 156 -15.52 5.26 -2.27
CA SER A 156 -16.60 4.43 -2.83
C SER A 156 -16.70 4.46 -4.35
N ARG A 157 -16.15 5.49 -4.99
CA ARG A 157 -16.11 5.63 -6.46
C ARG A 157 -14.74 5.26 -7.03
N GLY A 158 -13.84 4.71 -6.21
CA GLY A 158 -12.49 4.35 -6.59
C GLY A 158 -11.51 5.53 -6.62
N GLU A 159 -11.88 6.66 -6.02
CA GLU A 159 -10.96 7.72 -5.65
C GLU A 159 -9.90 7.21 -4.67
N VAL A 160 -8.67 7.68 -4.82
CA VAL A 160 -7.55 7.31 -3.96
C VAL A 160 -7.01 8.58 -3.32
N MET A 161 -6.87 8.55 -2.00
CA MET A 161 -6.32 9.63 -1.19
C MET A 161 -5.08 9.14 -0.46
N ASP A 162 -3.91 9.70 -0.79
CA ASP A 162 -2.68 9.45 -0.05
C ASP A 162 -2.72 10.18 1.29
N VAL A 163 -2.40 9.48 2.38
CA VAL A 163 -2.34 10.03 3.72
C VAL A 163 -0.92 10.53 3.96
N LYS A 164 -0.78 11.84 4.14
CA LYS A 164 0.51 12.47 4.44
C LYS A 164 0.74 12.46 5.95
N PRO A 165 1.95 12.13 6.42
CA PRO A 165 2.29 12.35 7.82
C PRO A 165 2.19 13.85 8.13
N THR A 166 1.44 14.22 9.16
CA THR A 166 1.52 15.56 9.74
C THR A 166 2.97 15.78 10.17
N ARG A 167 3.57 16.88 9.73
CA ARG A 167 4.94 17.25 10.08
C ARG A 167 4.99 17.75 11.53
N ASP A 168 4.81 16.86 12.49
CA ASP A 168 5.08 17.14 13.91
C ASP A 168 6.48 16.63 14.25
N LEU A 169 7.50 17.18 13.57
CA LEU A 169 8.92 16.92 13.82
C LEU A 169 9.70 18.22 14.09
N GLU A 170 9.06 19.22 14.68
CA GLU A 170 9.73 20.27 15.45
C GLU A 170 9.30 20.12 16.90
N GLY A 171 10.01 19.29 17.68
CA GLY A 171 9.68 19.18 19.11
C GLY A 171 10.11 17.91 19.84
N VAL A 172 10.98 17.06 19.29
CA VAL A 172 11.63 16.04 20.12
C VAL A 172 12.82 16.71 20.83
N PRO A 173 12.79 16.89 22.15
CA PRO A 173 13.97 17.36 22.88
C PRO A 173 15.07 16.31 22.67
N ARG A 174 16.24 16.73 22.20
CA ARG A 174 17.42 15.87 22.19
C ARG A 174 17.61 15.32 23.59
N ALA A 175 17.78 14.01 23.69
CA ALA A 175 18.03 13.30 24.93
C ALA A 175 19.10 14.03 25.74
N ILE A 176 18.79 14.22 27.02
CA ILE A 176 19.61 14.89 28.01
C ILE A 176 20.80 13.96 28.32
N GLY A 177 22.02 14.47 28.18
CA GLY A 177 23.21 13.99 28.91
C GLY A 177 24.00 12.85 28.27
N ALA A 178 24.82 13.17 27.26
CA ALA A 178 26.11 12.50 27.14
C ALA A 178 27.04 13.13 28.18
N THR A 179 27.47 12.34 29.16
CA THR A 179 28.49 12.71 30.14
C THR A 179 29.81 12.95 29.43
N ASP A 180 30.32 14.17 29.50
CA ASP A 180 31.68 14.51 29.12
C ASP A 180 32.25 15.45 30.20
N GLU A 181 32.81 14.86 31.25
CA GLU A 181 33.74 15.55 32.13
C GLU A 181 35.05 14.76 32.19
N GLY A 182 36.07 15.31 31.52
CA GLY A 182 37.28 15.70 32.22
C GLY A 182 38.39 14.68 32.36
N ARG A 183 39.32 14.73 31.42
CA ARG A 183 40.70 14.23 31.54
C ARG A 183 41.51 14.98 32.62
N GLU A 184 42.51 14.29 33.16
CA GLU A 184 43.75 14.76 33.83
C GLU A 184 43.69 15.26 35.29
N ASN A 185 44.31 14.54 36.23
CA ASN A 185 45.74 14.74 36.56
C ASN A 185 46.26 13.76 37.63
N GLY A 186 47.53 13.39 37.50
CA GLY A 186 48.13 12.26 38.21
C GLY A 186 48.40 12.43 39.71
N LYS A 187 48.61 11.28 40.36
CA LYS A 187 49.51 11.15 41.51
C LYS A 187 50.01 9.71 41.62
N ARG A 188 51.32 9.57 41.42
CA ARG A 188 52.15 8.43 41.79
C ARG A 188 52.11 8.32 43.31
N ILE A 189 51.75 7.16 43.85
CA ILE A 189 52.08 6.81 45.24
C ILE A 189 52.86 5.49 45.18
N VAL A 190 53.97 5.54 45.90
CA VAL A 190 54.99 4.51 46.15
C VAL A 190 54.38 3.22 46.68
#